data_AF-A0A6L8MRD4-F1
#
_entry.id   AF-A0A6L8MRD4-F1
#
_cell.length_a   1.000
_cell.length_b   1.000
_cell.length_c   1.000
_cell.angle_alpha   90.00
_cell.angle_beta   90.00
_cell.angle_gamma   90.00
#
_symmetry.space_group_name_H-M   'P 1'
#
loop_
_entity.id
_entity.type
_entity.pdbx_description
1 polymer ?
#
loop_
_entity_poly.entity_id
_entity_poly.type
_entity_poly.pdbx_seq_one_letter_code
_entity_poly.pdbx_strand_id
1 'polypeptide(L)'
;MAKHFPIRPARPELICWGCDKYCAHDAMMCGNGADRTQHPIETFGEGWDTFGLNAPKSEDTPAEGTAADAPNTPSAPHSPDQNTNRGS
;
A
#
# COMPACT_ATOMS: atom_id res chain seq x y z
N MET A 1 16.66 -11.42 -11.29
CA MET A 1 17.67 -10.64 -10.55
C MET A 1 16.97 -10.06 -9.33
N ALA A 2 17.44 -10.33 -8.11
CA ALA A 2 16.84 -9.73 -6.92
C ALA A 2 17.28 -8.27 -6.83
N LYS A 3 16.30 -7.36 -6.86
CA LYS A 3 16.51 -5.94 -6.63
C LYS A 3 16.99 -5.73 -5.18
N HIS A 4 18.08 -4.99 -4.99
CA HIS A 4 18.61 -4.74 -3.64
C HIS A 4 17.72 -3.75 -2.90
N PHE A 5 16.85 -4.22 -2.00
CA PHE A 5 15.97 -3.39 -1.20
C PHE A 5 16.71 -2.91 0.08
N PRO A 6 17.21 -1.66 0.14
CA PRO A 6 17.91 -1.15 1.32
C PRO A 6 16.94 -0.98 2.50
N ILE A 7 17.39 -1.31 3.71
CA ILE A 7 16.57 -1.19 4.93
C ILE A 7 16.31 0.29 5.29
N ARG A 8 17.32 1.16 5.14
CA ARG A 8 17.25 2.60 5.44
C ARG A 8 17.79 3.43 4.26
N PRO A 9 16.99 3.66 3.20
CA PRO A 9 17.34 4.61 2.15
C PRO A 9 17.41 6.04 2.70
N ALA A 10 18.27 6.88 2.11
CA ALA A 10 18.48 8.25 2.59
C ALA A 10 17.30 9.19 2.30
N ARG A 11 16.64 9.02 1.15
CA ARG A 11 15.47 9.80 0.71
C ARG A 11 14.41 8.89 0.08
N PRO A 12 13.74 8.06 0.90
CA PRO A 12 12.73 7.13 0.40
C PRO A 12 11.61 7.84 -0.37
N GLU A 13 11.29 9.08 -0.01
CA GLU A 13 10.18 9.88 -0.52
C GLU A 13 10.29 10.29 -1.99
N LEU A 14 11.49 10.20 -2.56
CA LEU A 14 11.76 10.61 -3.94
C LEU A 14 11.82 9.46 -4.94
N ILE A 15 11.65 8.23 -4.47
CA ILE A 15 11.86 7.03 -5.26
C ILE A 15 10.55 6.24 -5.34
N CYS A 16 10.24 5.71 -6.52
CA CYS A 16 9.21 4.69 -6.68
C CYS A 16 9.79 3.30 -6.36
N TRP A 17 9.27 2.69 -5.30
CA TRP A 17 9.77 1.40 -4.80
C TRP A 17 9.17 0.18 -5.52
N GLY A 18 8.09 0.38 -6.29
CA GLY A 18 7.33 -0.67 -6.97
C GLY A 18 7.91 -1.15 -8.31
N CYS A 19 8.95 -0.49 -8.84
CA CYS A 19 9.58 -0.89 -10.11
C CYS A 19 11.07 -1.18 -9.94
N ASP A 20 11.67 -2.05 -10.76
CA ASP A 20 13.09 -2.42 -10.64
C ASP A 20 14.07 -1.26 -10.90
N LYS A 21 13.61 -0.21 -11.56
CA LYS A 21 14.42 0.93 -12.02
C LYS A 21 14.59 2.02 -10.97
N TYR A 22 13.83 2.00 -9.87
CA TYR A 22 13.80 3.10 -8.88
C TYR A 22 13.57 4.47 -9.55
N CYS A 23 12.50 4.58 -10.34
CA CYS A 23 12.18 5.84 -10.99
C CYS A 23 12.04 6.96 -9.95
N ALA A 24 12.52 8.16 -10.30
CA ALA A 24 12.31 9.34 -9.47
C ALA A 24 10.82 9.67 -9.40
N HIS A 25 10.39 10.33 -8.32
CA HIS A 25 9.01 10.76 -8.14
C HIS A 25 8.54 11.66 -9.32
N ASP A 26 9.39 12.52 -9.88
CA ASP A 26 8.99 13.41 -10.98
C ASP A 26 9.04 12.75 -12.37
N ALA A 27 9.71 11.60 -12.49
CA ALA A 27 10.01 10.94 -13.75
C ALA A 27 9.64 9.45 -13.67
N MET A 28 8.39 9.18 -13.32
CA MET A 28 7.88 7.83 -13.19
C MET A 28 7.74 7.15 -14.55
N MET A 29 8.60 6.18 -14.82
CA MET A 29 8.55 5.34 -16.02
C MET A 29 7.70 4.08 -15.81
N CYS A 30 7.33 3.78 -14.56
CA CYS A 30 6.50 2.64 -14.19
C CYS A 30 5.06 3.07 -13.89
N GLY A 31 4.09 2.17 -14.08
CA GLY A 31 2.71 2.40 -13.66
C GLY A 31 1.90 3.37 -14.53
N ASN A 32 2.30 3.63 -15.78
CA ASN A 32 1.63 4.60 -16.68
C ASN A 32 1.54 6.03 -16.11
N GLY A 33 2.48 6.43 -15.25
CA GLY A 33 2.42 7.70 -14.53
C GLY A 33 1.48 7.71 -13.32
N ALA A 34 1.03 6.54 -12.86
CA ALA A 34 0.33 6.40 -11.58
C ALA A 34 1.24 6.74 -10.40
N ASP A 35 0.64 6.95 -9.23
CA ASP A 35 1.32 7.33 -7.99
C ASP A 35 2.48 6.39 -7.62
N ARG A 36 3.50 6.95 -6.95
CA ARG A 36 4.69 6.18 -6.59
C ARG A 36 4.35 5.18 -5.48
N THR A 37 4.96 4.01 -5.53
CA THR A 37 4.96 3.12 -4.36
C THR A 37 5.93 3.65 -3.32
N GLN A 38 5.45 3.86 -2.10
CA GLN A 38 6.23 4.33 -0.95
C GLN A 38 7.12 3.22 -0.38
N HIS A 39 8.22 3.58 0.28
CA HIS A 39 9.04 2.63 1.02
C HIS A 39 8.36 2.28 2.36
N PRO A 40 8.42 1.03 2.85
CA PRO A 40 7.85 0.65 4.14
C PRO A 40 8.34 1.49 5.32
N ILE A 41 9.60 1.95 5.30
CA ILE A 41 10.13 2.88 6.31
C ILE A 41 9.34 4.20 6.42
N GLU A 42 8.68 4.64 5.34
CA GLU A 42 7.91 5.89 5.32
C GLU A 42 6.60 5.73 6.09
N THR A 43 5.98 4.55 5.97
CA THR A 43 4.69 4.25 6.61
C THR A 43 4.87 3.67 8.00
N PHE A 44 5.84 2.79 8.19
CA PHE A 44 6.06 2.04 9.45
C PHE A 44 7.20 2.60 10.30
N GLY A 45 8.02 3.52 9.76
CA GLY A 45 9.16 4.09 10.47
C GLY A 45 10.38 3.18 10.55
N GLU A 46 11.33 3.54 11.41
CA GLU A 46 12.54 2.75 11.66
C GLU A 46 12.20 1.38 12.27
N GLY A 47 12.91 0.33 11.84
CA GLY A 47 12.68 -1.04 12.33
C GLY A 47 11.55 -1.79 11.62
N TRP A 48 11.00 -1.24 10.54
CA TRP A 48 9.99 -1.89 9.69
C TRP A 48 10.41 -3.29 9.21
N ASP A 49 11.71 -3.53 9.02
CA ASP A 49 12.28 -4.80 8.56
C ASP A 49 12.18 -5.92 9.61
N THR A 50 12.06 -5.54 10.88
CA THR A 50 11.91 -6.46 12.01
C THR A 50 10.44 -6.66 12.41
N PHE A 51 9.54 -5.87 11.83
CA PHE A 51 8.12 -5.92 12.13
C PHE A 51 7.55 -7.29 11.73
N GLY A 52 6.90 -7.97 12.67
CA GLY A 52 6.32 -9.31 12.46
C GLY A 52 7.29 -10.49 12.60
N LEU A 53 8.60 -10.26 12.70
CA LEU A 53 9.58 -11.35 12.92
C LEU A 53 9.61 -11.85 14.38
N ASN A 54 9.00 -11.09 15.31
CA ASN A 54 8.91 -11.43 16.72
C ASN A 54 7.69 -12.32 17.06
N ALA A 55 7.05 -12.92 16.06
CA ALA A 55 5.95 -13.84 16.31
C ALA A 55 6.47 -15.03 17.15
N PRO A 56 5.84 -15.34 18.30
CA PRO A 56 6.17 -16.56 19.01
C PRO A 56 5.94 -17.71 18.03
N LYS A 57 6.97 -18.53 17.83
CA LYS A 57 6.86 -19.74 16.99
C LYS A 57 5.77 -20.60 17.62
N SER A 58 4.60 -20.62 17.00
CA SER A 58 3.48 -21.42 17.47
C SER A 58 3.97 -22.87 17.56
N GLU A 59 4.10 -23.37 18.77
CA GLU A 59 4.20 -24.80 19.00
C GLU A 59 2.87 -25.39 18.54
N ASP A 60 2.98 -26.41 17.69
CA ASP A 60 1.93 -27.08 16.94
C ASP A 60 0.60 -27.21 17.71
N THR A 61 -0.41 -26.45 17.32
CA THR A 61 -1.82 -26.75 17.62
C THR A 61 -2.66 -26.23 16.46
N PRO A 62 -3.31 -27.10 15.67
CA PRO A 62 -4.19 -26.67 14.58
C PRO A 62 -5.48 -26.13 15.21
N ALA A 63 -5.64 -24.81 15.21
CA ALA A 63 -6.91 -24.15 15.51
C ALA A 63 -7.22 -23.13 14.42
N GLU A 64 -8.06 -23.62 13.49
CA GLU A 64 -9.17 -22.96 12.80
C GLU A 64 -9.26 -21.42 12.83
N GLY A 65 -9.44 -20.85 11.65
CA GLY A 65 -9.28 -19.43 11.38
C GLY A 65 -10.27 -18.47 12.03
N THR A 66 -9.80 -17.24 12.20
CA THR A 66 -10.64 -16.05 12.12
C THR A 66 -9.78 -14.91 11.57
N ALA A 67 -9.82 -14.78 10.24
CA ALA A 67 -9.32 -13.61 9.55
C ALA A 67 -10.35 -12.49 9.76
N ALA A 68 -9.92 -11.48 10.52
CA ALA A 68 -10.22 -10.08 10.33
C ALA A 68 -11.67 -9.70 9.96
N ASP A 69 -12.42 -9.32 10.98
CA ASP A 69 -13.51 -8.35 10.86
C ASP A 69 -12.92 -7.02 10.34
N ALA A 70 -13.15 -6.74 9.05
CA ALA A 70 -13.08 -5.41 8.47
C ALA A 70 -13.99 -5.37 7.23
N PRO A 71 -15.20 -4.79 7.29
CA PRO A 71 -15.97 -4.55 6.08
C PRO A 71 -15.33 -3.39 5.29
N ASN A 72 -14.41 -3.72 4.39
CA ASN A 72 -14.01 -2.82 3.30
C ASN A 72 -15.12 -2.85 2.24
N THR A 73 -16.20 -2.11 2.50
CA THR A 73 -17.15 -1.74 1.45
C THR A 73 -16.64 -0.44 0.81
N PRO A 74 -16.19 -0.44 -0.46
CA PRO A 74 -15.96 0.82 -1.16
C PRO A 74 -17.33 1.49 -1.37
N SER A 75 -17.59 2.57 -0.63
CA SER A 75 -18.75 3.44 -0.84
C SER A 75 -18.73 3.95 -2.28
N ALA A 76 -19.76 3.58 -3.05
CA ALA A 76 -20.00 4.11 -4.39
C ALA A 76 -20.09 5.66 -4.34
N PRO A 77 -19.66 6.35 -5.41
CA PRO A 77 -19.64 7.82 -5.42
C PRO A 77 -21.06 8.39 -5.33
N HIS A 78 -21.22 9.40 -4.47
CA HIS A 78 -22.36 10.31 -4.49
C HIS A 78 -22.43 10.98 -5.87
N SER A 79 -23.52 10.76 -6.60
CA SER A 79 -23.84 11.53 -7.80
C SER A 79 -24.99 12.49 -7.45
N PRO A 80 -24.77 13.83 -7.47
CA PRO A 80 -25.84 14.79 -7.29
C PRO A 80 -26.45 15.10 -8.66
N ASP A 81 -27.62 14.54 -8.98
CA ASP A 81 -28.42 15.03 -10.10
C ASP A 81 -29.71 15.68 -9.57
N GLN A 82 -29.63 17.00 -9.47
CA GLN A 82 -30.80 17.85 -9.57
C GLN A 82 -31.02 18.14 -11.06
N ASN A 83 -32.12 17.67 -11.67
CA ASN A 83 -32.94 18.54 -12.51
C ASN A 83 -34.28 17.97 -13.00
N THR A 84 -35.34 18.75 -12.75
CA THR A 84 -36.50 19.04 -13.62
C THR A 84 -37.18 17.93 -14.42
N ASN A 85 -38.42 17.57 -14.03
CA ASN A 85 -39.58 18.08 -14.77
C ASN A 85 -40.92 17.92 -14.04
N ARG A 86 -41.58 19.07 -13.90
CA ARG A 86 -42.96 19.28 -13.45
C ARG A 86 -43.85 19.22 -14.70
N GLY A 87 -44.83 18.33 -14.75
CA GLY A 87 -45.92 18.42 -15.74
C GLY A 87 -46.58 17.11 -16.16
N SER A 88 -47.69 16.77 -15.51
CA SER A 88 -49.02 16.50 -16.11
C SER A 88 -50.01 16.14 -15.02
#